data_AF-A0A3D1ZUD6-F1
#
_entry.id   AF-A0A3D1ZUD6-F1
#
_cell.length_a   1.000
_cell.length_b   1.000
_cell.length_c   1.000
_cell.angle_alpha   90.00
_cell.angle_beta   90.00
_cell.angle_gamma   90.00
#
_symmetry.space_group_name_H-M   'P 1'
#
loop_
_entity.id
_entity.type
_entity.pdbx_description
1 polymer ?
#
loop_
_entity_poly.entity_id
_entity_poly.type
_entity_poly.pdbx_seq_one_letter_code
_entity_poly.pdbx_strand_id
1 'polypeptide(L)'
;MPNFDDFKHRVQTYTDSPGSLSVSHLFKQCNDTIFNHAPHMQAISPPSTAAIALRIKEVCADSLSWRYIYNLLEDTVQEQHQGYGVSKPVIFHYVSNMIIALLVYRRHNKTLSEDILMRLISKLNIQQPVLRAGMEMLAEESLRRCYQPHIMTELAG
;
A
#
# COMPACT_ATOMS: atom_id res chain seq x y z
N MET A 1 7.12 18.58 -3.86
CA MET A 1 7.32 17.12 -3.77
C MET A 1 6.29 16.59 -2.78
N PRO A 2 5.19 15.98 -3.23
CA PRO A 2 4.00 15.79 -2.38
C PRO A 2 4.06 14.61 -1.40
N ASN A 3 5.20 13.95 -1.19
CA ASN A 3 5.19 12.62 -0.54
C ASN A 3 5.27 12.65 1.00
N PHE A 4 5.86 13.67 1.61
CA PHE A 4 6.07 13.68 3.07
C PHE A 4 5.00 14.45 3.85
N ASP A 5 4.61 15.61 3.36
CA ASP A 5 3.60 16.42 4.04
C ASP A 5 2.22 15.77 3.93
N ASP A 6 1.89 15.17 2.77
CA ASP A 6 0.69 14.35 2.60
C ASP A 6 0.72 13.12 3.53
N PHE A 7 1.85 12.40 3.58
CA PHE A 7 2.00 11.26 4.48
C PHE A 7 1.72 11.64 5.95
N LYS A 8 2.37 12.70 6.46
CA LYS A 8 2.15 13.19 7.82
C LYS A 8 0.71 13.62 8.05
N HIS A 9 0.12 14.31 7.10
CA HIS A 9 -1.28 14.75 7.18
C HIS A 9 -2.24 13.55 7.27
N ARG A 10 -2.05 12.51 6.44
CA ARG A 10 -2.85 11.27 6.49
C ARG A 10 -2.69 10.54 7.82
N VAL A 11 -1.46 10.39 8.30
CA VAL A 11 -1.18 9.77 9.61
C VAL A 11 -1.91 10.52 10.73
N GLN A 12 -1.83 11.86 10.75
CA GLN A 12 -2.54 12.67 11.73
C GLN A 12 -4.06 12.48 11.62
N THR A 13 -4.61 12.54 10.41
CA THR A 13 -6.05 12.35 10.16
C THR A 13 -6.55 11.00 10.68
N TYR A 14 -5.82 9.91 10.45
CA TYR A 14 -6.21 8.59 10.94
C TYR A 14 -6.00 8.42 12.44
N THR A 15 -5.06 9.14 13.03
CA THR A 15 -4.84 9.17 14.48
C THR A 15 -5.99 9.89 15.19
N ASP A 16 -6.47 11.00 14.64
CA ASP A 16 -7.56 11.82 15.22
C ASP A 16 -8.95 11.21 15.03
N SER A 17 -9.08 10.26 14.11
CA SER A 17 -10.32 9.52 13.83
C SER A 17 -10.14 8.01 14.02
N PRO A 18 -9.92 7.52 15.26
CA PRO A 18 -9.68 6.10 15.57
C PRO A 18 -10.98 5.28 15.53
N GLY A 19 -11.84 5.52 14.53
CA GLY A 19 -13.08 4.79 14.36
C GLY A 19 -12.81 3.29 14.22
N SER A 20 -13.51 2.48 15.01
CA SER A 20 -13.54 1.02 14.89
C SER A 20 -14.32 0.62 13.63
N LEU A 21 -13.72 0.85 12.46
CA LEU A 21 -14.25 0.33 11.20
C LEU A 21 -14.04 -1.18 11.15
N SER A 22 -15.04 -1.89 10.63
CA SER A 22 -14.84 -3.29 10.25
C SER A 22 -13.73 -3.39 9.20
N VAL A 23 -13.03 -4.52 9.19
CA VAL A 23 -11.95 -4.80 8.23
C VAL A 23 -12.39 -4.54 6.79
N SER A 24 -13.58 -5.03 6.42
CA SER A 24 -14.16 -4.84 5.10
C SER A 24 -14.42 -3.36 4.76
N HIS A 25 -14.91 -2.57 5.72
CA HIS A 25 -15.10 -1.12 5.52
C HIS A 25 -13.78 -0.38 5.39
N LEU A 26 -12.77 -0.75 6.18
CA LEU A 26 -11.46 -0.14 6.11
C LEU A 26 -10.78 -0.42 4.76
N PHE A 27 -10.81 -1.68 4.30
CA PHE A 27 -10.31 -2.04 2.96
C PHE A 27 -11.02 -1.29 1.84
N LYS A 28 -12.36 -1.19 1.95
CA LYS A 28 -13.17 -0.40 1.02
C LYS A 28 -12.73 1.07 1.01
N GLN A 29 -12.56 1.68 2.18
CA GLN A 29 -12.17 3.07 2.30
C GLN A 29 -10.77 3.30 1.72
N CYS A 30 -9.79 2.45 2.04
CA CYS A 30 -8.45 2.54 1.46
C CYS A 30 -8.48 2.41 -0.07
N ASN A 31 -9.24 1.43 -0.60
CA ASN A 31 -9.42 1.26 -2.04
C ASN A 31 -10.03 2.53 -2.67
N ASP A 32 -11.11 3.06 -2.10
CA ASP A 32 -11.76 4.28 -2.59
C ASP A 32 -10.79 5.48 -2.54
N THR A 33 -10.01 5.65 -1.45
CA THR A 33 -8.96 6.69 -1.36
C THR A 33 -7.94 6.58 -2.49
N ILE A 34 -7.37 5.38 -2.70
CA ILE A 34 -6.32 5.14 -3.71
C ILE A 34 -6.82 5.51 -5.11
N PHE A 35 -8.04 5.07 -5.46
CA PHE A 35 -8.60 5.32 -6.78
C PHE A 35 -9.13 6.75 -6.95
N ASN A 36 -9.52 7.45 -5.87
CA ASN A 36 -9.88 8.87 -5.94
C ASN A 36 -8.67 9.77 -6.27
N HIS A 37 -7.47 9.39 -5.82
CA HIS A 37 -6.22 10.07 -6.19
C HIS A 37 -5.70 9.69 -7.58
N ALA A 38 -6.36 8.72 -8.25
CA ALA A 38 -6.03 8.25 -9.57
C ALA A 38 -7.28 8.18 -10.46
N PRO A 39 -7.93 9.32 -10.78
CA PRO A 39 -9.26 9.35 -11.40
C PRO A 39 -9.32 8.74 -12.82
N HIS A 40 -8.18 8.62 -13.50
CA HIS A 40 -8.07 7.94 -14.79
C HIS A 40 -7.95 6.42 -14.68
N MET A 41 -7.88 5.89 -13.45
CA MET A 41 -7.69 4.47 -13.16
C MET A 41 -8.97 3.94 -12.52
N GLN A 42 -9.49 2.82 -13.03
CA GLN A 42 -10.75 2.27 -12.55
C GLN A 42 -10.53 1.05 -11.68
N ALA A 43 -11.08 1.07 -10.46
CA ALA A 43 -11.02 -0.05 -9.52
C ALA A 43 -11.58 -1.35 -10.12
N ILE A 44 -12.54 -1.28 -11.04
CA ILE A 44 -13.16 -2.48 -11.62
C ILE A 44 -12.25 -3.26 -12.58
N SER A 45 -11.19 -2.63 -13.11
CA SER A 45 -10.25 -3.20 -14.07
C SER A 45 -8.80 -2.84 -13.71
N PRO A 46 -8.28 -3.32 -12.55
CA PRO A 46 -6.93 -3.02 -12.12
C PRO A 46 -5.89 -3.73 -13.01
N PRO A 47 -4.61 -3.27 -13.02
CA PRO A 47 -3.52 -3.96 -13.69
C PRO A 47 -3.32 -5.39 -13.17
N SER A 48 -2.56 -6.21 -13.91
CA SER A 48 -2.22 -7.55 -13.45
C SER A 48 -1.43 -7.50 -12.14
N THR A 49 -1.58 -8.52 -11.29
CA THR A 49 -0.85 -8.62 -10.03
C THR A 49 0.66 -8.63 -10.23
N ALA A 50 1.13 -9.21 -11.34
CA ALA A 50 2.55 -9.20 -11.73
C ALA A 50 3.05 -7.78 -12.06
N ALA A 51 2.27 -7.00 -12.82
CA ALA A 51 2.61 -5.61 -13.11
C ALA A 51 2.64 -4.77 -11.82
N ILE A 52 1.66 -4.95 -10.95
CA ILE A 52 1.60 -4.28 -9.64
C ILE A 52 2.82 -4.65 -8.79
N ALA A 53 3.16 -5.94 -8.66
CA ALA A 53 4.29 -6.41 -7.87
C ALA A 53 5.63 -5.81 -8.35
N LEU A 54 5.82 -5.70 -9.66
CA LEU A 54 6.98 -5.03 -10.24
C LEU A 54 7.05 -3.57 -9.81
N ARG A 55 5.93 -2.83 -9.93
CA ARG A 55 5.90 -1.41 -9.56
C ARG A 55 6.09 -1.17 -8.07
N ILE A 56 5.55 -2.02 -7.19
CA ILE A 56 5.79 -1.90 -5.74
C ILE A 56 7.28 -1.96 -5.44
N LYS A 57 7.99 -2.94 -6.03
CA LYS A 57 9.44 -3.08 -5.85
C LYS A 57 10.19 -1.83 -6.29
N GLU A 58 9.84 -1.27 -7.44
CA GLU A 58 10.44 -0.05 -7.96
C GLU A 58 10.18 1.15 -7.04
N VAL A 59 8.92 1.36 -6.63
CA VAL A 59 8.53 2.48 -5.77
C VAL A 59 9.26 2.42 -4.44
N CYS A 60 9.24 1.28 -3.76
CA CYS A 60 9.91 1.12 -2.46
C CYS A 60 11.43 1.31 -2.54
N ALA A 61 12.05 1.08 -3.71
CA ALA A 61 13.48 1.25 -3.93
C ALA A 61 13.90 2.62 -4.49
N ASP A 62 12.96 3.45 -4.91
CA ASP A 62 13.20 4.67 -5.68
C ASP A 62 13.63 5.87 -4.79
N SER A 63 13.00 7.05 -4.95
CA SER A 63 13.40 8.30 -4.33
C SER A 63 13.58 8.19 -2.82
N LEU A 64 14.37 9.10 -2.23
CA LEU A 64 14.55 9.18 -0.78
C LEU A 64 13.22 9.21 -0.02
N SER A 65 12.18 9.80 -0.62
CA SER A 65 10.86 9.89 0.00
C SER A 65 10.14 8.55 0.10
N TRP A 66 10.13 7.75 -0.97
CA TRP A 66 9.47 6.45 -0.96
C TRP A 66 10.21 5.43 -0.09
N ARG A 67 11.56 5.47 -0.13
CA ARG A 67 12.39 4.67 0.77
C ARG A 67 12.13 5.00 2.24
N TYR A 68 11.99 6.28 2.58
CA TYR A 68 11.67 6.67 3.96
C TYR A 68 10.30 6.16 4.39
N ILE A 69 9.25 6.34 3.58
CA ILE A 69 7.91 5.83 3.91
C ILE A 69 7.96 4.32 4.11
N TYR A 70 8.63 3.60 3.20
CA TYR A 70 8.79 2.16 3.33
C TYR A 70 9.57 1.75 4.58
N ASN A 71 10.67 2.44 4.92
CA ASN A 71 11.41 2.19 6.16
C ASN A 71 10.55 2.40 7.41
N LEU A 72 9.72 3.43 7.46
CA LEU A 72 8.78 3.63 8.57
C LEU A 72 7.78 2.48 8.70
N LEU A 73 7.33 1.90 7.57
CA LEU A 73 6.50 0.70 7.58
C LEU A 73 7.28 -0.50 8.13
N GLU A 74 8.55 -0.66 7.74
CA GLU A 74 9.42 -1.71 8.29
C GLU A 74 9.55 -1.59 9.81
N ASP A 75 9.92 -0.40 10.29
CA ASP A 75 10.11 -0.14 11.72
C ASP A 75 8.80 -0.37 12.50
N THR A 76 7.67 0.13 11.98
CA THR A 76 6.35 -0.06 12.62
C THR A 76 5.96 -1.54 12.70
N VAL A 77 6.21 -2.33 11.65
CA VAL A 77 5.93 -3.78 11.66
C VAL A 77 6.85 -4.49 12.66
N GLN A 78 8.14 -4.14 12.69
CA GLN A 78 9.08 -4.73 13.64
C GLN A 78 8.69 -4.46 15.09
N GLU A 79 8.26 -3.25 15.41
CA GLU A 79 7.77 -2.88 16.75
C GLU A 79 6.52 -3.68 17.15
N GLN A 80 5.60 -3.93 16.21
CA GLN A 80 4.39 -4.73 16.46
C GLN A 80 4.69 -6.21 16.79
N HIS A 81 5.81 -6.75 16.32
CA HIS A 81 6.18 -8.16 16.50
C HIS A 81 7.01 -8.47 17.77
N GLN A 82 7.17 -7.49 18.68
CA GLN A 82 7.68 -7.63 20.07
C GLN A 82 8.68 -8.79 20.32
N GLY A 83 9.81 -8.81 19.60
CA GLY A 83 10.93 -9.72 19.87
C GLY A 83 11.04 -10.95 18.96
N TYR A 84 10.05 -11.25 18.13
CA TYR A 84 10.23 -12.17 17.00
C TYR A 84 10.63 -11.35 15.77
N GLY A 85 11.94 -11.28 15.52
CA GLY A 85 12.47 -10.52 14.38
C GLY A 85 11.88 -11.02 13.07
N VAL A 86 11.02 -10.20 12.44
CA VAL A 86 10.56 -10.44 11.07
C VAL A 86 11.61 -9.88 10.13
N SER A 87 12.15 -10.71 9.23
CA SER A 87 13.17 -10.28 8.30
C SER A 87 12.61 -9.28 7.29
N LYS A 88 13.44 -8.33 6.84
CA LYS A 88 13.04 -7.32 5.84
C LYS A 88 12.40 -7.91 4.58
N PRO A 89 12.89 -9.03 4.00
CA PRO A 89 12.22 -9.67 2.86
C PRO A 89 10.79 -10.15 3.17
N VAL A 90 10.53 -10.60 4.40
CA VAL A 90 9.19 -11.02 4.82
C VAL A 90 8.28 -9.81 4.99
N ILE A 91 8.77 -8.71 5.57
CA ILE A 91 8.02 -7.46 5.67
C ILE A 91 7.66 -6.95 4.27
N PHE A 92 8.62 -6.91 3.35
CA PHE A 92 8.39 -6.53 1.97
C PHE A 92 7.29 -7.39 1.31
N HIS A 93 7.27 -8.68 1.59
CA HIS A 93 6.23 -9.58 1.10
C HIS A 93 4.84 -9.26 1.69
N TYR A 94 4.75 -8.95 2.99
CA TYR A 94 3.49 -8.55 3.63
C TYR A 94 2.96 -7.23 3.06
N VAL A 95 3.84 -6.24 2.94
CA VAL A 95 3.55 -4.93 2.33
C VAL A 95 3.06 -5.12 0.89
N SER A 96 3.79 -5.90 0.09
CA SER A 96 3.44 -6.14 -1.32
C SER A 96 2.08 -6.82 -1.47
N ASN A 97 1.82 -7.86 -0.68
CA ASN A 97 0.53 -8.57 -0.71
C ASN A 97 -0.62 -7.67 -0.26
N MET A 98 -0.40 -6.81 0.73
CA MET A 98 -1.40 -5.85 1.19
C MET A 98 -1.73 -4.83 0.09
N ILE A 99 -0.72 -4.23 -0.54
CA ILE A 99 -0.92 -3.28 -1.64
C ILE A 99 -1.67 -3.94 -2.80
N ILE A 100 -1.26 -5.13 -3.21
CA ILE A 100 -1.97 -5.88 -4.25
C ILE A 100 -3.43 -6.09 -3.86
N ALA A 101 -3.70 -6.55 -2.63
CA ALA A 101 -5.04 -6.79 -2.14
C ALA A 101 -5.89 -5.50 -2.09
N LEU A 102 -5.31 -4.37 -1.71
CA LEU A 102 -5.96 -3.07 -1.73
C LEU A 102 -6.34 -2.66 -3.16
N LEU A 103 -5.43 -2.84 -4.11
CA LEU A 103 -5.65 -2.46 -5.52
C LEU A 103 -6.64 -3.37 -6.23
N VAL A 104 -6.66 -4.66 -5.92
CA VAL A 104 -7.59 -5.65 -6.50
C VAL A 104 -8.81 -5.91 -5.62
N TYR A 105 -8.99 -5.11 -4.55
CA TYR A 105 -10.08 -5.28 -3.58
C TYR A 105 -11.42 -5.38 -4.29
N ARG A 106 -11.66 -4.51 -5.27
CA ARG A 106 -12.74 -4.64 -6.25
C ARG A 106 -12.15 -5.11 -7.56
N ARG A 107 -12.75 -6.11 -8.19
CA ARG A 107 -12.41 -6.53 -9.55
C ARG A 107 -13.62 -7.20 -10.19
N HIS A 108 -14.00 -6.78 -11.39
CA HIS A 108 -15.17 -7.32 -12.10
C HIS A 108 -16.44 -7.39 -11.22
N ASN A 109 -16.73 -6.31 -10.47
CA ASN A 109 -17.86 -6.20 -9.53
C ASN A 109 -17.87 -7.20 -8.36
N LYS A 110 -16.76 -7.89 -8.11
CA LYS A 110 -16.57 -8.73 -6.92
C LYS A 110 -15.61 -8.06 -5.95
N THR A 111 -15.85 -8.25 -4.66
CA THR A 111 -14.90 -7.88 -3.60
C THR A 111 -14.09 -9.08 -3.17
N LEU A 112 -12.87 -8.84 -2.66
CA LEU A 112 -12.13 -9.88 -1.93
C LEU A 112 -12.96 -10.39 -0.75
N SER A 113 -12.88 -11.69 -0.47
CA SER A 113 -13.61 -12.30 0.65
C SER A 113 -13.04 -11.84 1.98
N GLU A 114 -13.91 -11.74 2.98
CA GLU A 114 -13.52 -11.31 4.34
C GLU A 114 -12.44 -12.21 4.94
N ASP A 115 -12.47 -13.52 4.69
CA ASP A 115 -11.42 -14.46 5.11
C ASP A 115 -10.03 -14.09 4.58
N ILE A 116 -9.94 -13.62 3.34
CA ILE A 116 -8.67 -13.17 2.75
C ILE A 116 -8.22 -11.88 3.44
N LEU A 117 -9.13 -10.94 3.67
CA LEU A 117 -8.83 -9.67 4.34
C LEU A 117 -8.33 -9.91 5.77
N MET A 118 -8.99 -10.80 6.54
CA MET A 118 -8.60 -11.13 7.90
C MET A 118 -7.20 -11.76 7.97
N ARG A 119 -6.83 -12.62 7.01
CA ARG A 119 -5.48 -13.20 6.91
C ARG A 119 -4.40 -12.18 6.54
N LEU A 120 -4.77 -11.11 5.84
CA LEU A 120 -3.85 -10.02 5.51
C LEU A 120 -3.65 -9.11 6.72
N ILE A 121 -4.73 -8.74 7.41
CA ILE A 121 -4.67 -7.86 8.58
C ILE A 121 -3.96 -8.52 9.76
N SER A 122 -4.09 -9.83 9.94
CA SER A 122 -3.36 -10.54 10.99
C SER A 122 -1.84 -10.49 10.81
N LYS A 123 -1.35 -10.24 9.59
CA LYS A 123 0.07 -10.06 9.27
C LYS A 123 0.49 -8.59 9.28
N LEU A 124 -0.43 -7.69 8.98
CA LEU A 124 -0.16 -6.27 8.82
C LEU A 124 -1.40 -5.46 9.20
N ASN A 125 -1.37 -4.85 10.38
CA ASN A 125 -2.54 -4.16 10.93
C ASN A 125 -2.74 -2.76 10.30
N ILE A 126 -3.51 -2.68 9.23
CA ILE A 126 -3.85 -1.40 8.55
C ILE A 126 -4.77 -0.48 9.37
N GLN A 127 -5.21 -0.87 10.57
CA GLN A 127 -5.84 0.07 11.51
C GLN A 127 -4.80 1.01 12.13
N GLN A 128 -3.51 0.62 12.13
CA GLN A 128 -2.44 1.47 12.60
C GLN A 128 -2.23 2.62 11.59
N PRO A 129 -2.24 3.90 12.01
CA PRO A 129 -2.22 5.06 11.11
C PRO A 129 -1.05 5.13 10.13
N VAL A 130 0.17 4.82 10.58
CA VAL A 130 1.40 4.80 9.76
C VAL A 130 1.32 3.72 8.70
N LEU A 131 0.90 2.51 9.07
CA LEU A 131 0.69 1.40 8.16
C LEU A 131 -0.37 1.75 7.12
N ARG A 132 -1.49 2.32 7.55
CA ARG A 132 -2.56 2.73 6.63
C ARG A 132 -2.07 3.76 5.61
N ALA A 133 -1.53 4.88 6.09
CA ALA A 133 -1.10 5.98 5.23
C ALA A 133 0.01 5.53 4.26
N GLY A 134 1.00 4.78 4.75
CA GLY A 134 2.08 4.29 3.90
C GLY A 134 1.59 3.29 2.86
N MET A 135 0.67 2.38 3.21
CA MET A 135 0.09 1.44 2.24
C MET A 135 -0.73 2.14 1.16
N GLU A 136 -1.57 3.10 1.53
CA GLU A 136 -2.35 3.88 0.57
C GLU A 136 -1.43 4.63 -0.40
N MET A 137 -0.41 5.34 0.09
CA MET A 137 0.50 6.12 -0.75
C MET A 137 1.40 5.25 -1.65
N LEU A 138 1.93 4.14 -1.12
CA LEU A 138 2.70 3.19 -1.92
C LEU A 138 1.82 2.52 -2.97
N ALA A 139 0.56 2.22 -2.66
CA ALA A 139 -0.39 1.68 -3.60
C ALA A 139 -0.74 2.67 -4.71
N GLU A 140 -1.02 3.92 -4.36
CA GLU A 140 -1.27 5.03 -5.30
C GLU A 140 -0.13 5.19 -6.29
N GLU A 141 1.10 5.30 -5.80
CA GLU A 141 2.27 5.49 -6.66
C GLU A 141 2.56 4.23 -7.50
N SER A 142 2.43 3.04 -6.92
CA SER A 142 2.63 1.76 -7.65
C SER A 142 1.61 1.63 -8.78
N LEU A 143 0.34 1.95 -8.49
CA LEU A 143 -0.72 1.96 -9.48
C LEU A 143 -0.44 3.00 -10.57
N ARG A 144 -0.01 4.22 -10.20
CA ARG A 144 0.34 5.28 -11.15
C ARG A 144 1.41 4.82 -12.14
N ARG A 145 2.46 4.14 -11.66
CA ARG A 145 3.54 3.63 -12.52
C ARG A 145 3.12 2.47 -13.41
N CYS A 146 2.08 1.71 -13.08
CA CYS A 146 1.55 0.68 -13.97
C CYS A 146 1.05 1.26 -15.31
N TYR A 147 0.62 2.53 -15.32
CA TYR A 147 0.08 3.21 -16.49
C TYR A 147 1.07 4.21 -17.12
N GLN A 148 2.26 4.34 -16.54
CA GLN A 148 3.34 5.11 -17.16
C GLN A 148 4.16 4.19 -18.05
N PRO A 149 4.51 4.61 -19.28
CA PRO A 149 5.44 3.86 -20.09
C PRO A 149 6.72 3.66 -19.29
N HIS A 150 7.24 2.42 -19.30
CA HIS A 150 8.56 2.14 -18.77
C HIS A 150 9.54 3.03 -19.54
N ILE A 151 10.03 4.11 -18.92
CA ILE A 151 11.28 4.68 -19.36
C ILE A 151 12.31 3.64 -18.92
N MET A 152 12.62 2.70 -19.80
CA MET A 152 13.89 2.00 -19.72
C MET A 152 14.93 3.08 -19.89
N THR A 153 15.35 3.68 -18.78
CA THR A 153 16.66 4.30 -18.76
C THR A 153 17.61 3.11 -18.85
N GLU A 154 17.91 2.70 -20.08
CA GLU A 154 19.07 1.89 -20.38
C GLU A 154 20.25 2.63 -19.75
N LEU A 155 20.63 2.15 -18.56
CA LEU A 155 21.93 2.42 -18.00
C LEU A 155 22.92 1.74 -18.93
N ALA A 156 23.43 2.57 -19.84
CA ALA A 156 24.80 2.64 -20.33
C ALA A 156 25.40 1.39 -21.00
N GLY A 157 26.04 1.64 -22.15
CA GLY A 157 26.98 0.71 -22.76
C GLY A 157 27.42 1.18 -24.13
#